data_AF-A0ABC9WIN6-F1
#
_entry.id   AF-A0ABC9WIN6-F1
#
_cell.length_a   1.000
_cell.length_b   1.000
_cell.length_c   1.000
_cell.angle_alpha   90.00
_cell.angle_beta   90.00
_cell.angle_gamma   90.00
#
_symmetry.space_group_name_H-M   'P 1'
#
loop_
_entity.id
_entity.type
_entity.pdbx_description
1 polymer ?
#
loop_
_entity_poly.entity_id
_entity_poly.type
_entity_poly.pdbx_seq_one_letter_code
_entity_poly.pdbx_strand_id
1 'polypeptide(L)'
;MHIIQLILHSATRYEDLIVFLQQNIHQFEIGPCGCILLTVSVILSRSINLVRNDFDVLTNRLIGSHGYCTQELVNLLLTGKAVSNVFNNVIELDSGNGNITILKGVTSRSDIGLLSLFEHYDVCQVGCYLKTPKYPIWLVCSESHFSVLFCLEKDLLGDWKTEQRFDLYYYDGLANQEEEIRLTVDTTQMCAEDKENDLTPPLEHCIRTRWQGAVIDWNGTEPIL
;
A
#
# COMPACT_ATOMS: atom_id res chain seq x y z
N MET A 1 -8.22 13.74 -33.89
CA MET A 1 -7.16 13.08 -33.08
C MET A 1 -6.49 14.19 -32.28
N HIS A 2 -6.85 14.37 -31.01
CA HIS A 2 -6.19 15.38 -30.17
C HIS A 2 -4.78 14.89 -29.86
N ILE A 3 -3.77 15.68 -30.27
CA ILE A 3 -2.38 15.41 -29.89
C ILE A 3 -2.27 15.79 -28.42
N ILE A 4 -2.09 14.79 -27.54
CA ILE A 4 -1.74 15.04 -26.15
C ILE A 4 -0.25 15.40 -26.14
N GLN A 5 0.04 16.67 -25.90
CA GLN A 5 1.42 17.13 -25.71
C GLN A 5 1.81 16.92 -24.26
N LEU A 6 2.79 16.04 -24.01
CA LEU A 6 3.38 15.85 -22.68
C LEU A 6 4.50 16.88 -22.49
N ILE A 7 4.46 17.60 -21.38
CA ILE A 7 5.48 18.57 -20.98
C ILE A 7 6.23 17.99 -19.78
N LEU A 8 7.55 17.84 -19.91
CA LEU A 8 8.41 17.39 -18.83
C LEU A 8 8.91 18.59 -18.02
N HIS A 9 8.55 18.62 -16.74
CA HIS A 9 9.14 19.51 -15.76
C HIS A 9 10.15 18.72 -14.91
N SER A 10 11.25 19.35 -14.53
CA SER A 10 12.29 18.71 -13.72
C SER A 10 12.59 19.57 -12.51
N ALA A 11 12.59 18.94 -11.32
CA ALA A 11 13.01 19.54 -10.07
C ALA A 11 14.12 18.67 -9.48
N THR A 12 15.21 19.29 -9.04
CA THR A 12 16.34 18.60 -8.38
C THR A 12 16.36 18.84 -6.88
N ARG A 13 15.51 19.76 -6.39
CA ARG A 13 15.32 20.08 -4.98
C ARG A 13 13.89 19.81 -4.57
N TYR A 14 13.72 19.35 -3.34
CA TYR A 14 12.41 19.06 -2.77
C TYR A 14 11.52 20.31 -2.71
N GLU A 15 12.09 21.46 -2.33
CA GLU A 15 11.34 22.71 -2.24
C GLU A 15 10.73 23.14 -3.59
N ASP A 16 11.52 23.02 -4.66
CA ASP A 16 11.08 23.37 -6.03
C ASP A 16 9.94 22.45 -6.49
N LEU A 17 10.02 21.16 -6.16
CA LEU A 17 8.95 20.20 -6.45
C LEU A 17 7.65 20.56 -5.71
N ILE A 18 7.75 20.94 -4.43
CA ILE A 18 6.58 21.34 -3.64
C ILE A 18 5.91 22.58 -4.25
N VAL A 19 6.68 23.60 -4.60
CA VAL A 19 6.14 24.81 -5.24
C VAL A 19 5.45 24.46 -6.57
N PHE A 20 6.07 23.62 -7.39
CA PHE A 20 5.48 23.16 -8.64
C PHE A 20 4.16 22.41 -8.41
N LEU A 21 4.13 21.46 -7.47
CA LEU A 21 2.93 20.70 -7.16
C LEU A 21 1.82 21.61 -6.64
N GLN A 22 2.10 22.54 -5.73
CA GLN A 22 1.09 23.49 -5.22
C GLN A 22 0.47 24.34 -6.33
N GLN A 23 1.28 24.78 -7.30
CA GLN A 23 0.79 25.57 -8.44
C GLN A 23 -0.02 24.77 -9.45
N ASN A 24 0.21 23.45 -9.52
CA ASN A 24 -0.34 22.58 -10.57
C ASN A 24 -1.21 21.43 -10.01
N ILE A 25 -1.56 21.45 -8.73
CA ILE A 25 -2.19 20.31 -8.04
C ILE A 25 -3.51 19.91 -8.70
N HIS A 26 -4.27 20.89 -9.20
CA HIS A 26 -5.52 20.68 -9.91
C HIS A 26 -5.39 19.77 -11.15
N GLN A 27 -4.23 19.75 -11.82
CA GLN A 27 -3.98 18.83 -12.94
C GLN A 27 -3.99 17.36 -12.50
N PHE A 28 -3.60 17.09 -11.26
CA PHE A 28 -3.55 15.74 -10.69
C PHE A 28 -4.86 15.35 -10.01
N GLU A 29 -5.57 16.30 -9.38
CA GLU A 29 -6.82 16.06 -8.66
C GLU A 29 -8.04 15.95 -9.58
N ILE A 30 -8.26 16.96 -10.44
CA ILE A 30 -9.48 17.10 -11.26
C ILE A 30 -9.17 17.14 -12.75
N GLY A 31 -7.90 17.30 -13.11
CA GLY A 31 -7.44 17.39 -14.49
C GLY A 31 -7.46 16.03 -15.21
N PRO A 32 -7.48 16.05 -16.56
CA PRO A 32 -7.47 14.83 -17.33
C PRO A 32 -6.17 14.05 -17.10
N CYS A 33 -6.27 12.73 -16.98
CA CYS A 33 -5.12 11.83 -16.88
C CYS A 33 -4.23 12.04 -15.63
N GLY A 34 -4.71 12.66 -14.55
CA GLY A 34 -3.91 12.95 -13.34
C GLY A 34 -3.13 11.75 -12.79
N CYS A 35 -3.78 10.60 -12.64
CA CYS A 35 -3.12 9.35 -12.20
C CYS A 35 -2.04 8.86 -13.17
N ILE A 36 -2.24 9.02 -14.47
CA ILE A 36 -1.26 8.64 -15.51
C ILE A 36 -0.06 9.58 -15.44
N LEU A 37 -0.28 10.89 -15.31
CA LEU A 37 0.78 11.88 -15.17
C LEU A 37 1.60 11.63 -13.90
N LEU A 38 0.95 11.32 -12.77
CA LEU A 38 1.63 10.93 -11.54
C LEU A 38 2.50 9.69 -11.76
N THR A 39 1.92 8.64 -12.37
CA THR A 39 2.64 7.39 -12.65
C THR A 39 3.88 7.62 -13.51
N VAL A 40 3.76 8.39 -14.59
CA VAL A 40 4.90 8.75 -15.44
C VAL A 40 5.93 9.57 -14.67
N SER A 41 5.50 10.52 -13.83
CA SER A 41 6.40 11.34 -13.01
C SER A 41 7.23 10.50 -12.04
N VAL A 42 6.62 9.51 -11.40
CA VAL A 42 7.32 8.61 -10.47
C VAL A 42 8.29 7.69 -11.23
N ILE A 43 7.89 7.14 -12.40
CA ILE A 43 8.78 6.34 -13.25
C ILE A 43 10.01 7.15 -13.68
N LEU A 44 9.82 8.40 -14.10
CA LEU A 44 10.91 9.27 -14.53
C LEU A 44 11.82 9.67 -13.36
N SER A 45 11.25 9.88 -12.17
CA SER A 45 12.02 10.17 -10.95
C SER A 45 12.91 9.00 -10.55
N ARG A 46 12.44 7.75 -10.71
CA ARG A 46 13.25 6.53 -10.49
C ARG A 46 14.15 6.20 -11.68
N SER A 47 13.85 6.71 -12.88
CA SER A 47 14.39 6.33 -14.20
C SER A 47 13.94 4.96 -14.71
N ILE A 48 13.70 4.86 -16.02
CA ILE A 48 13.20 3.64 -16.68
C ILE A 48 14.12 2.44 -16.47
N ASN A 49 15.45 2.65 -16.56
CA ASN A 49 16.42 1.56 -16.40
C ASN A 49 16.42 1.00 -14.98
N LEU A 50 16.32 1.86 -13.98
CA LEU A 50 16.30 1.42 -12.58
C LEU A 50 14.96 0.77 -12.23
N VAL A 51 13.83 1.30 -12.74
CA VAL A 51 12.53 0.61 -12.61
C VAL A 51 12.59 -0.80 -13.16
N ARG A 52 13.15 -1.01 -14.37
CA ARG A 52 13.32 -2.36 -14.94
C ARG A 52 14.23 -3.25 -14.11
N ASN A 53 15.28 -2.69 -13.53
CA ASN A 53 16.22 -3.44 -12.70
C ASN A 53 15.67 -3.76 -11.31
N ASP A 54 14.63 -3.06 -10.85
CA ASP A 54 13.97 -3.34 -9.56
C ASP A 54 13.15 -4.63 -9.61
N PHE A 55 12.64 -5.01 -10.78
CA PHE A 55 11.82 -6.20 -10.98
C PHE A 55 12.62 -7.49 -10.73
N ASP A 56 11.93 -8.54 -10.29
CA ASP A 56 12.49 -9.90 -10.28
C ASP A 56 12.41 -10.55 -11.67
N VAL A 57 11.31 -10.31 -12.40
CA VAL A 57 11.07 -10.83 -13.76
C VAL A 57 11.02 -9.68 -14.76
N LEU A 58 12.05 -9.56 -15.60
CA LEU A 58 12.21 -8.44 -16.55
C LEU A 58 11.08 -8.29 -17.60
N THR A 59 10.30 -9.36 -17.82
CA THR A 59 9.18 -9.36 -18.77
C THR A 59 7.87 -8.86 -18.15
N ASN A 60 7.80 -8.68 -16.83
CA ASN A 60 6.63 -8.12 -16.17
C ASN A 60 6.43 -6.64 -16.56
N ARG A 61 5.24 -6.12 -16.27
CA ARG A 61 4.82 -4.76 -16.62
C ARG A 61 4.21 -4.10 -15.40
N LEU A 62 4.35 -2.77 -15.28
CA LEU A 62 3.72 -2.01 -14.18
C LEU A 62 2.19 -2.10 -14.19
N ILE A 63 1.59 -2.19 -15.38
CA ILE A 63 0.16 -2.43 -15.57
C ILE A 63 -0.03 -3.85 -16.09
N GLY A 64 -0.78 -4.64 -15.34
CA GLY A 64 -1.09 -6.03 -15.62
C GLY A 64 -2.27 -6.21 -16.57
N SER A 65 -2.84 -7.41 -16.54
CA SER A 65 -4.06 -7.72 -17.29
C SER A 65 -5.22 -6.85 -16.83
N HIS A 66 -6.17 -6.57 -17.74
CA HIS A 66 -7.38 -5.79 -17.47
C HIS A 66 -7.15 -4.36 -16.93
N GLY A 67 -5.91 -3.85 -16.98
CA GLY A 67 -5.59 -2.50 -16.52
C GLY A 67 -5.27 -2.38 -15.02
N TYR A 68 -5.18 -3.49 -14.28
CA TYR A 68 -4.80 -3.47 -12.87
C TYR A 68 -3.34 -3.08 -12.67
N CYS A 69 -3.05 -2.37 -11.58
CA CYS A 69 -1.69 -2.17 -11.14
C CYS A 69 -1.07 -3.50 -10.69
N THR A 70 0.21 -3.68 -10.98
CA THR A 70 1.02 -4.76 -10.40
C THR A 70 1.61 -4.33 -9.07
N GLN A 71 2.10 -5.30 -8.28
CA GLN A 71 2.78 -5.01 -7.03
C GLN A 71 4.00 -4.11 -7.24
N GLU A 72 4.70 -4.24 -8.37
CA GLU A 72 5.82 -3.37 -8.75
C GLU A 72 5.40 -1.90 -8.86
N LEU A 73 4.21 -1.61 -9.43
CA LEU A 73 3.71 -0.24 -9.50
C LEU A 73 3.29 0.27 -8.12
N VAL A 74 2.64 -0.57 -7.30
CA VAL A 74 2.26 -0.22 -5.93
C VAL A 74 3.51 0.11 -5.11
N ASN A 75 4.52 -0.74 -5.13
CA ASN A 75 5.77 -0.54 -4.42
C ASN A 75 6.55 0.67 -4.94
N LEU A 76 6.49 0.95 -6.25
CA LEU A 76 7.09 2.15 -6.83
C LEU A 76 6.46 3.42 -6.26
N LEU A 77 5.13 3.45 -6.10
CA LEU A 77 4.41 4.58 -5.51
C LEU A 77 4.68 4.71 -4.01
N LEU A 78 4.73 3.59 -3.27
CA LEU A 78 4.94 3.60 -1.82
C LEU A 78 6.39 3.90 -1.42
N THR A 79 7.36 3.36 -2.16
CA THR A 79 8.77 3.27 -1.71
C THR A 79 9.76 3.94 -2.68
N GLY A 80 9.30 4.36 -3.85
CA GLY A 80 10.16 4.85 -4.92
C GLY A 80 10.94 3.75 -5.64
N LYS A 81 10.73 2.46 -5.33
CA LYS A 81 11.36 1.31 -6.00
C LYS A 81 10.32 0.30 -6.46
N ALA A 82 10.47 -0.19 -7.68
CA ALA A 82 9.51 -1.11 -8.30
C ALA A 82 9.81 -2.59 -8.01
N VAL A 83 10.11 -2.92 -6.75
CA VAL A 83 10.41 -4.30 -6.32
C VAL A 83 9.14 -5.15 -6.36
N SER A 84 9.27 -6.42 -6.73
CA SER A 84 8.11 -7.31 -6.95
C SER A 84 7.46 -7.80 -5.65
N ASN A 85 8.16 -7.74 -4.52
CA ASN A 85 7.69 -8.33 -3.26
C ASN A 85 7.52 -7.33 -2.13
N VAL A 86 6.73 -7.73 -1.13
CA VAL A 86 6.34 -6.92 0.04
C VAL A 86 7.07 -7.31 1.32
N PHE A 87 7.93 -8.34 1.29
CA PHE A 87 8.79 -8.71 2.41
C PHE A 87 9.99 -7.77 2.55
N ASN A 88 10.74 -7.90 3.64
CA ASN A 88 11.94 -7.10 3.89
C ASN A 88 13.16 -7.62 3.13
N ASN A 89 13.96 -6.69 2.60
CA ASN A 89 15.26 -6.91 1.99
C ASN A 89 15.21 -7.92 0.84
N VAL A 90 16.05 -8.95 0.89
CA VAL A 90 16.22 -9.92 -0.18
C VAL A 90 16.04 -11.31 0.42
N ILE A 91 15.32 -12.17 -0.30
CA ILE A 91 15.22 -13.59 0.01
C ILE A 91 16.00 -14.35 -1.06
N GLU A 92 16.91 -15.21 -0.62
CA GLU A 92 17.64 -16.13 -1.47
C GLU A 92 16.98 -17.52 -1.40
N LEU A 93 16.52 -18.01 -2.54
CA LEU A 93 15.93 -19.34 -2.66
C LEU A 93 16.94 -20.27 -3.33
N ASP A 94 17.47 -21.21 -2.57
CA ASP A 94 18.29 -22.30 -3.11
C ASP A 94 17.38 -23.36 -3.73
N SER A 95 17.53 -23.59 -5.03
CA SER A 95 16.76 -24.60 -5.76
C SER A 95 17.31 -26.02 -5.57
N GLY A 96 18.32 -26.22 -4.72
CA GLY A 96 18.95 -27.51 -4.42
C GLY A 96 19.83 -28.07 -5.55
N ASN A 97 19.91 -27.35 -6.67
CA ASN A 97 20.73 -27.68 -7.84
C ASN A 97 21.94 -26.72 -8.00
N GLY A 98 22.22 -25.91 -6.97
CA GLY A 98 23.27 -24.90 -6.98
C GLY A 98 22.88 -23.56 -7.61
N ASN A 99 21.66 -23.43 -8.15
CA ASN A 99 21.11 -22.14 -8.58
C ASN A 99 20.39 -21.44 -7.44
N ILE A 100 20.83 -20.22 -7.15
CA ILE A 100 20.20 -19.32 -6.18
C ILE A 100 19.30 -18.35 -6.96
N THR A 101 18.01 -18.37 -6.64
CA THR A 101 17.06 -17.36 -7.11
C THR A 101 16.99 -16.25 -6.08
N ILE A 102 17.22 -15.01 -6.52
CA ILE A 102 17.17 -13.83 -5.66
C ILE A 102 15.81 -13.15 -5.85
N LEU A 103 15.05 -13.02 -4.77
CA LEU A 103 13.79 -12.28 -4.74
C LEU A 103 13.99 -10.95 -4.01
N LYS A 104 13.63 -9.84 -4.66
CA LYS A 104 13.82 -8.48 -4.13
C LYS A 104 12.56 -8.00 -3.41
N GLY A 105 12.72 -7.60 -2.17
CA GLY A 105 11.70 -6.96 -1.34
C GLY A 105 12.05 -5.50 -1.01
N VAL A 106 11.31 -4.94 -0.07
CA VAL A 106 11.45 -3.54 0.36
C VAL A 106 12.70 -3.38 1.22
N THR A 107 13.51 -2.35 0.98
CA THR A 107 14.84 -2.21 1.61
C THR A 107 14.90 -1.24 2.79
N SER A 108 13.80 -0.56 3.12
CA SER A 108 13.75 0.45 4.17
C SER A 108 12.32 0.72 4.61
N ARG A 109 12.14 1.15 5.87
CA ARG A 109 10.84 1.56 6.41
C ARG A 109 10.20 2.67 5.56
N SER A 110 9.00 2.39 5.06
CA SER A 110 8.20 3.29 4.23
C SER A 110 7.47 4.34 5.05
N ASP A 111 7.13 5.46 4.44
CA ASP A 111 6.30 6.50 5.08
C ASP A 111 4.84 6.07 5.18
N ILE A 112 4.34 5.36 4.17
CA ILE A 112 3.01 4.75 4.09
C ILE A 112 3.16 3.23 4.01
N GLY A 113 2.32 2.52 4.75
CA GLY A 113 2.37 1.07 4.88
C GLY A 113 1.50 0.34 3.87
N LEU A 114 1.52 -0.99 3.97
CA LEU A 114 0.65 -1.89 3.23
C LEU A 114 0.11 -2.95 4.19
N LEU A 115 -1.19 -3.19 4.15
CA LEU A 115 -1.83 -4.39 4.68
C LEU A 115 -2.44 -5.14 3.50
N SER A 116 -2.33 -6.47 3.48
CA SER A 116 -2.79 -7.26 2.34
C SER A 116 -3.60 -8.45 2.80
N LEU A 117 -4.77 -8.64 2.18
CA LEU A 117 -5.58 -9.83 2.39
C LEU A 117 -4.85 -11.10 1.93
N PHE A 118 -3.98 -10.99 0.93
CA PHE A 118 -3.15 -12.11 0.47
C PHE A 118 -2.20 -12.62 1.55
N GLU A 119 -1.85 -11.80 2.54
CA GLU A 119 -1.10 -12.28 3.71
C GLU A 119 -1.97 -13.10 4.65
N HIS A 120 -3.25 -12.77 4.80
CA HIS A 120 -4.17 -13.62 5.56
C HIS A 120 -4.35 -15.00 4.91
N TYR A 121 -4.31 -15.06 3.57
CA TYR A 121 -4.37 -16.31 2.80
C TYR A 121 -3.03 -17.05 2.69
N ASP A 122 -1.99 -16.65 3.44
CA ASP A 122 -0.64 -17.23 3.37
C ASP A 122 -0.01 -17.19 1.95
N VAL A 123 -0.46 -16.30 1.07
CA VAL A 123 0.06 -16.14 -0.30
C VAL A 123 1.33 -15.28 -0.29
N CYS A 124 1.43 -14.30 0.61
CA CYS A 124 2.62 -13.48 0.79
C CYS A 124 2.87 -13.16 2.27
N GLN A 125 4.05 -12.66 2.58
CA GLN A 125 4.38 -12.14 3.91
C GLN A 125 4.76 -10.68 3.81
N VAL A 126 3.98 -9.79 4.43
CA VAL A 126 4.28 -8.35 4.40
C VAL A 126 5.34 -8.06 5.46
N GLY A 127 6.46 -7.48 5.04
CA GLY A 127 7.59 -7.16 5.90
C GLY A 127 7.32 -5.98 6.83
N CYS A 128 8.07 -5.89 7.93
CA CYS A 128 7.89 -4.79 8.90
C CYS A 128 8.16 -3.39 8.32
N TYR A 129 8.90 -3.28 7.21
CA TYR A 129 9.10 -2.01 6.53
C TYR A 129 7.83 -1.43 5.91
N LEU A 130 6.82 -2.27 5.66
CA LEU A 130 5.48 -1.88 5.20
C LEU A 130 4.41 -2.05 6.28
N LYS A 131 4.52 -3.05 7.18
CA LYS A 131 3.56 -3.21 8.29
C LYS A 131 3.65 -2.12 9.35
N THR A 132 4.85 -1.56 9.55
CA THR A 132 5.12 -0.55 10.58
C THR A 132 5.62 0.74 9.93
N PRO A 133 4.79 1.45 9.14
CA PRO A 133 5.18 2.67 8.42
C PRO A 133 5.56 3.81 9.37
N LYS A 134 6.17 4.89 8.85
CA LYS A 134 6.53 6.06 9.68
C LYS A 134 5.30 6.85 10.13
N TYR A 135 4.30 6.95 9.26
CA TYR A 135 2.99 7.50 9.59
C TYR A 135 1.98 6.35 9.67
N PRO A 136 1.02 6.37 10.61
CA PRO A 136 0.03 5.32 10.75
C PRO A 136 -1.03 5.42 9.64
N ILE A 137 -0.59 5.19 8.40
CA ILE A 137 -1.36 5.22 7.17
C ILE A 137 -0.96 3.97 6.40
N TRP A 138 -1.93 3.18 6.01
CA TRP A 138 -1.75 1.95 5.25
C TRP A 138 -2.62 1.99 4.00
N LEU A 139 -2.02 1.59 2.89
CA LEU A 139 -2.78 1.09 1.77
C LEU A 139 -3.30 -0.31 2.14
N VAL A 140 -4.59 -0.56 1.98
CA VAL A 140 -5.19 -1.87 2.17
C VAL A 140 -5.39 -2.51 0.80
N CYS A 141 -4.80 -3.68 0.61
CA CYS A 141 -4.97 -4.49 -0.59
C CYS A 141 -5.94 -5.62 -0.28
N SER A 142 -7.21 -5.43 -0.65
CA SER A 142 -8.27 -6.43 -0.49
C SER A 142 -8.66 -6.95 -1.88
N GLU A 143 -8.12 -8.12 -2.23
CA GLU A 143 -8.27 -8.74 -3.55
C GLU A 143 -7.84 -7.82 -4.71
N SER A 144 -8.80 -7.34 -5.50
CA SER A 144 -8.56 -6.46 -6.65
C SER A 144 -8.70 -4.97 -6.33
N HIS A 145 -9.06 -4.63 -5.09
CA HIS A 145 -9.36 -3.28 -4.67
C HIS A 145 -8.33 -2.76 -3.66
N PHE A 146 -7.99 -1.47 -3.81
CA PHE A 146 -7.10 -0.75 -2.91
C PHE A 146 -7.85 0.40 -2.25
N SER A 147 -7.74 0.48 -0.93
CA SER A 147 -8.33 1.52 -0.10
C SER A 147 -7.31 2.02 0.93
N VAL A 148 -7.67 3.04 1.70
CA VAL A 148 -6.78 3.65 2.70
C VAL A 148 -7.33 3.42 4.10
N LEU A 149 -6.45 3.03 5.01
CA LEU A 149 -6.71 2.89 6.44
C LEU A 149 -5.69 3.73 7.21
N PHE A 150 -6.12 4.55 8.15
CA PHE A 150 -5.19 5.42 8.89
C PHE A 150 -5.61 5.65 10.34
N CYS A 151 -4.66 6.06 11.18
CA CYS A 151 -4.91 6.53 12.54
C CYS A 151 -4.56 8.01 12.64
N LEU A 152 -5.29 8.76 13.47
CA LEU A 152 -4.97 10.16 13.76
C LEU A 152 -3.85 10.31 14.80
N GLU A 153 -3.62 9.29 15.63
CA GLU A 153 -2.57 9.27 16.64
C GLU A 153 -1.22 8.87 16.02
N LYS A 154 -0.33 9.85 15.86
CA LYS A 154 0.96 9.65 15.16
C LYS A 154 1.86 8.64 15.87
N ASP A 155 1.75 8.57 17.19
CA ASP A 155 2.58 7.72 18.04
C ASP A 155 2.02 6.31 18.23
N LEU A 156 0.95 5.93 17.51
CA LEU A 156 0.35 4.59 17.57
C LEU A 156 1.40 3.47 17.47
N LEU A 157 2.37 3.59 16.55
CA LEU A 157 3.39 2.57 16.30
C LEU A 157 4.64 2.72 17.18
N GLY A 158 4.66 3.71 18.08
CA GLY A 158 5.79 4.04 18.94
C GLY A 158 5.59 3.66 20.41
N ASP A 159 4.34 3.47 20.85
CA ASP A 159 3.99 3.13 22.23
C ASP A 159 3.07 1.89 22.29
N TRP A 160 3.55 0.83 22.93
CA TRP A 160 2.76 -0.39 23.11
C TRP A 160 1.47 -0.16 23.91
N LYS A 161 1.37 0.92 24.70
CA LYS A 161 0.14 1.27 25.43
C LYS A 161 -0.92 1.81 24.50
N THR A 162 -0.54 2.60 23.49
CA THR A 162 -1.49 3.15 22.51
C THR A 162 -1.98 2.06 21.56
N GLU A 163 -1.17 1.01 21.32
CA GLU A 163 -1.59 -0.18 20.57
C GLU A 163 -2.60 -1.09 21.31
N GLN A 164 -2.99 -0.80 22.56
CA GLN A 164 -3.99 -1.60 23.28
C GLN A 164 -5.42 -1.40 22.75
N ARG A 165 -5.78 -0.14 22.52
CA ARG A 165 -7.09 0.24 22.03
C ARG A 165 -7.03 1.59 21.33
N PHE A 166 -7.40 1.64 20.07
CA PHE A 166 -7.27 2.84 19.23
C PHE A 166 -8.27 2.82 18.08
N ASP A 167 -8.47 4.00 17.47
CA ASP A 167 -9.36 4.16 16.32
C ASP A 167 -8.56 4.15 15.02
N LEU A 168 -9.08 3.42 14.04
CA LEU A 168 -8.67 3.49 12.64
C LEU A 168 -9.80 4.07 11.79
N TYR A 169 -9.44 4.73 10.71
CA TYR A 169 -10.34 5.38 9.78
C TYR A 169 -10.13 4.79 8.40
N TYR A 170 -11.20 4.25 7.83
CA TYR A 170 -11.23 3.61 6.53
C TYR A 170 -11.86 4.54 5.49
N TYR A 171 -11.23 4.66 4.33
CA TYR A 171 -11.72 5.42 3.20
C TYR A 171 -11.36 4.74 1.88
N ASP A 172 -12.35 4.47 1.03
CA ASP A 172 -12.13 3.90 -0.32
C ASP A 172 -12.49 4.84 -1.47
N GLY A 173 -13.21 5.93 -1.19
CA GLY A 173 -13.63 6.91 -2.19
C GLY A 173 -14.56 6.36 -3.28
N LEU A 174 -15.08 5.13 -3.11
CA LEU A 174 -16.10 4.53 -3.95
C LEU A 174 -17.49 4.77 -3.37
N ALA A 175 -18.53 4.40 -4.14
CA ALA A 175 -19.94 4.46 -3.73
C ALA A 175 -20.42 5.82 -3.18
N ASN A 176 -19.74 6.92 -3.53
CA ASN A 176 -19.95 8.25 -2.94
C ASN A 176 -19.78 8.27 -1.42
N GLN A 177 -18.79 7.56 -0.89
CA GLN A 177 -18.39 7.67 0.51
C GLN A 177 -17.98 9.14 0.82
N GLU A 178 -18.84 9.85 1.55
CA GLU A 178 -18.61 11.26 1.93
C GLU A 178 -17.70 11.37 3.17
N GLU A 179 -17.80 10.41 4.10
CA GLU A 179 -17.08 10.40 5.37
C GLU A 179 -16.32 9.08 5.59
N GLU A 180 -15.22 9.15 6.33
CA GLU A 180 -14.45 7.98 6.74
C GLU A 180 -15.24 7.06 7.70
N ILE A 181 -15.04 5.76 7.58
CA ILE A 181 -15.61 4.77 8.51
C ILE A 181 -14.64 4.60 9.67
N ARG A 182 -15.11 4.90 10.89
CA ARG A 182 -14.33 4.72 12.11
C ARG A 182 -14.47 3.31 12.66
N LEU A 183 -13.33 2.62 12.80
CA LEU A 183 -13.19 1.30 13.41
C LEU A 183 -12.46 1.42 14.74
N THR A 184 -12.99 0.84 15.81
CA THR A 184 -12.26 0.72 17.08
C THR A 184 -11.55 -0.63 17.12
N VAL A 185 -10.23 -0.62 17.23
CA VAL A 185 -9.41 -1.83 17.36
C VAL A 185 -9.05 -2.02 18.82
N ASP A 186 -9.33 -3.20 19.37
CA ASP A 186 -8.96 -3.61 20.74
C ASP A 186 -8.09 -4.86 20.68
N THR A 187 -6.82 -4.72 21.08
CA THR A 187 -5.83 -5.80 21.09
C THR A 187 -5.69 -6.49 22.44
N THR A 188 -6.39 -5.99 23.47
CA THR A 188 -6.41 -6.61 24.82
C THR A 188 -7.35 -7.82 24.88
N GLN A 189 -8.27 -7.89 23.94
CA GLN A 189 -9.20 -9.00 23.75
C GLN A 189 -8.77 -9.82 22.54
N MET A 190 -8.95 -11.13 22.62
CA MET A 190 -8.71 -12.00 21.48
C MET A 190 -10.05 -12.44 20.87
N CYS A 191 -10.23 -12.10 19.60
CA CYS A 191 -11.26 -12.69 18.77
C CYS A 191 -10.94 -14.18 18.57
N ALA A 192 -11.93 -15.06 18.77
CA ALA A 192 -11.77 -16.46 18.44
C ALA A 192 -11.65 -16.59 16.91
N GLU A 193 -10.50 -17.06 16.42
CA GLU A 193 -10.30 -17.35 15.00
C GLU A 193 -11.10 -18.59 14.60
N ASP A 194 -12.39 -18.43 14.33
CA ASP A 194 -13.16 -19.43 13.60
C ASP A 194 -12.75 -19.32 12.13
N LYS A 195 -11.76 -20.14 11.73
CA LYS A 195 -11.19 -20.20 10.37
C LYS A 195 -12.20 -20.51 9.26
N GLU A 196 -13.47 -20.74 9.58
CA GLU A 196 -14.56 -21.09 8.66
C GLU A 196 -15.70 -20.05 8.65
N ASN A 197 -15.56 -18.91 9.33
CA ASN A 197 -16.64 -17.93 9.36
C ASN A 197 -16.58 -16.98 8.14
N ASP A 198 -17.18 -17.43 7.03
CA ASP A 198 -17.36 -16.70 5.75
C ASP A 198 -18.03 -15.31 5.88
N LEU A 199 -18.45 -14.92 7.09
CA LEU A 199 -19.07 -13.64 7.40
C LEU A 199 -18.09 -12.57 7.90
N THR A 200 -16.81 -12.91 8.09
CA THR A 200 -15.82 -11.95 8.56
C THR A 200 -15.44 -10.98 7.43
N PRO A 201 -15.57 -9.66 7.63
CA PRO A 201 -15.22 -8.67 6.60
C PRO A 201 -13.75 -8.79 6.17
N PRO A 202 -13.43 -8.73 4.86
CA PRO A 202 -12.05 -8.80 4.35
C PRO A 202 -11.11 -7.76 4.96
N LEU A 203 -11.64 -6.56 5.26
CA LEU A 203 -10.88 -5.49 5.91
C LEU A 203 -10.38 -5.91 7.30
N GLU A 204 -11.19 -6.64 8.06
CA GLU A 204 -10.79 -7.12 9.39
C GLU A 204 -9.66 -8.14 9.31
N HIS A 205 -9.68 -9.02 8.31
CA HIS A 205 -8.57 -9.94 8.05
C HIS A 205 -7.27 -9.18 7.75
N CYS A 206 -7.33 -8.11 6.96
CA CYS A 206 -6.18 -7.24 6.70
C CYS A 206 -5.64 -6.58 7.98
N ILE A 207 -6.53 -6.05 8.84
CA ILE A 207 -6.14 -5.44 10.13
C ILE A 207 -5.44 -6.48 11.02
N ARG A 208 -5.98 -7.70 11.08
CA ARG A 208 -5.44 -8.78 11.91
C ARG A 208 -4.08 -9.29 11.46
N THR A 209 -3.67 -9.07 10.21
CA THR A 209 -2.27 -9.40 9.81
C THR A 209 -1.24 -8.52 10.52
N ARG A 210 -1.65 -7.36 11.05
CA ARG A 210 -0.81 -6.48 11.88
C ARG A 210 -1.11 -6.59 13.37
N TRP A 211 -2.38 -6.66 13.75
CA TRP A 211 -2.83 -6.78 15.14
C TRP A 211 -3.53 -8.12 15.34
N GLN A 212 -2.73 -9.18 15.50
CA GLN A 212 -3.21 -10.55 15.55
C GLN A 212 -4.29 -10.72 16.61
N GLY A 213 -5.43 -11.31 16.20
CA GLY A 213 -6.55 -11.60 17.10
C GLY A 213 -7.31 -10.38 17.61
N ALA A 214 -7.02 -9.17 17.13
CA ALA A 214 -7.73 -7.98 17.59
C ALA A 214 -9.24 -8.06 17.31
N VAL A 215 -10.01 -7.53 18.27
CA VAL A 215 -11.46 -7.30 18.12
C VAL A 215 -11.66 -5.95 17.44
N ILE A 216 -12.55 -5.91 16.46
CA ILE A 216 -12.80 -4.74 15.62
C ILE A 216 -14.28 -4.37 15.75
N ASP A 217 -14.55 -3.14 16.17
CA ASP A 217 -15.89 -2.59 16.30
C ASP A 217 -16.12 -1.54 15.22
N TRP A 218 -17.12 -1.77 14.35
CA TRP A 218 -17.51 -0.86 13.28
C TRP A 218 -18.31 0.36 13.78
N ASN A 219 -18.48 0.50 15.09
CA ASN A 219 -19.11 1.64 15.75
C ASN A 219 -20.53 1.93 15.24
N GLY A 220 -21.27 0.89 14.86
CA GLY A 220 -22.63 0.98 14.32
C GLY A 220 -22.72 1.13 12.80
N THR A 221 -21.59 1.20 12.08
CA THR A 221 -21.55 1.11 10.62
C THR A 221 -21.70 -0.34 10.17
N GLU A 222 -22.41 -0.55 9.06
CA GLU A 222 -22.54 -1.88 8.46
C GLU A 222 -21.17 -2.35 7.92
N PRO A 223 -20.71 -3.56 8.29
CA PRO A 223 -19.43 -4.07 7.82
C PRO A 223 -19.38 -4.23 6.30
N ILE A 224 -18.24 -3.86 5.70
CA ILE A 224 -17.99 -4.01 4.26
C ILE A 224 -17.57 -5.46 3.99
N LEU A 225 -18.49 -6.24 3.40
CA LEU A 225 -18.25 -7.61 2.94
C LEU A 225 -17.61 -7.64 1.54
#